data_AF-A0A8T7DI46-F1
#
_entry.id   AF-A0A8T7DI46-F1
#
_cell.length_a   1.000
_cell.length_b   1.000
_cell.length_c   1.000
_cell.angle_alpha   90.00
_cell.angle_beta   90.00
_cell.angle_gamma   90.00
#
_symmetry.space_group_name_H-M   'P 1'
#
loop_
_entity.id
_entity.type
_entity.pdbx_description
1 polymer ?
#
loop_
_entity_poly.entity_id
_entity_poly.type
_entity_poly.pdbx_seq_one_letter_code
_entity_poly.pdbx_strand_id
1 'polypeptide(L)' 'MYYKGQGVRQDYAEAWAWFTLALDKGYKLASDSLHELSNKISRQQMEDAKRRYQNYKQRLKPR' A
#
# COMPACT_ATOMS: atom_id res chain seq x y z
N MET A 1 -17.36 3.87 -15.28
CA MET A 1 -16.92 5.21 -15.73
C MET A 1 -16.59 6.04 -14.50
N TYR A 2 -15.30 6.10 -14.09
CA TYR A 2 -14.82 6.98 -13.02
C TYR A 2 -14.58 8.39 -13.59
N TYR A 3 -15.71 9.02 -13.90
CA TYR A 3 -15.79 10.34 -14.49
C TYR A 3 -15.47 11.39 -13.42
N LYS A 4 -14.50 12.27 -13.70
CA LYS A 4 -14.06 13.43 -12.89
C LYS A 4 -13.10 13.10 -11.73
N GLY A 5 -11.80 13.31 -12.01
CA GLY A 5 -10.71 13.19 -11.05
C GLY A 5 -10.70 14.28 -9.98
N GLN A 6 -11.53 14.13 -8.94
CA GLN A 6 -11.43 14.89 -7.67
C GLN A 6 -11.94 14.07 -6.45
N GLY A 7 -11.70 12.75 -6.41
CA GLY A 7 -12.35 11.93 -5.38
C GLY A 7 -11.85 10.51 -5.13
N VAL A 8 -10.70 10.09 -5.67
CA VAL A 8 -10.05 8.91 -5.11
C VAL A 8 -9.40 9.40 -3.82
N ARG A 9 -10.08 9.20 -2.68
CA ARG A 9 -9.50 9.42 -1.36
C ARG A 9 -8.14 8.73 -1.40
N GLN A 10 -7.06 9.50 -1.40
CA GLN A 10 -5.72 9.00 -1.67
C GLN A 10 -5.36 8.04 -0.53
N ASP A 11 -5.66 6.75 -0.71
CA ASP A 11 -5.52 5.74 0.33
C ASP A 11 -4.06 5.32 0.37
N TYR A 12 -3.26 6.17 1.01
CA TYR A 12 -1.85 5.91 1.24
C TYR A 12 -1.64 4.61 2.01
N ALA A 13 -2.61 4.18 2.82
CA ALA A 13 -2.52 2.92 3.54
C ALA A 13 -2.62 1.72 2.60
N GLU A 14 -3.53 1.76 1.63
CA GLU A 14 -3.63 0.75 0.59
C GLU A 14 -2.39 0.70 -0.30
N ALA A 15 -1.95 1.86 -0.78
CA ALA A 15 -0.77 1.96 -1.63
C ALA A 15 0.47 1.40 -0.92
N TRP A 16 0.70 1.79 0.34
CA TRP A 16 1.82 1.30 1.13
C TRP A 16 1.77 -0.22 1.31
N ALA A 17 0.60 -0.80 1.60
CA ALA A 17 0.45 -2.24 1.75
C ALA A 17 0.78 -3.01 0.46
N TRP A 18 0.30 -2.52 -0.70
CA TRP A 18 0.57 -3.13 -1.99
C TRP A 18 2.03 -3.01 -2.41
N PHE A 19 2.65 -1.85 -2.26
CA PHE A 19 4.05 -1.67 -2.60
C PHE A 19 4.97 -2.47 -1.66
N THR A 20 4.64 -2.56 -0.37
CA THR A 20 5.41 -3.40 0.58
C THR A 20 5.33 -4.87 0.20
N LEU A 21 4.16 -5.34 -0.20
CA LEU A 21 4.00 -6.69 -0.71
C LEU A 21 4.74 -6.92 -2.04
N ALA A 22 4.75 -5.94 -2.93
CA ALA A 22 5.50 -6.01 -4.18
C ALA A 22 7.02 -6.08 -3.91
N LEU A 23 7.53 -5.31 -2.95
CA LEU A 23 8.91 -5.45 -2.47
C LEU A 23 9.21 -6.84 -1.91
N ASP A 24 8.31 -7.41 -1.08
CA ASP A 24 8.44 -8.77 -0.53
C ASP A 24 8.51 -9.84 -1.63
N LYS A 25 7.92 -9.55 -2.81
CA LYS A 25 7.98 -10.39 -4.01
C LYS A 25 9.15 -10.08 -4.96
N GLY A 26 10.03 -9.14 -4.62
CA GLY A 26 11.22 -8.77 -5.41
C GLY A 26 11.02 -7.64 -6.42
N TYR A 27 9.85 -6.99 -6.46
CA TYR A 27 9.60 -5.84 -7.34
C TYR A 27 10.23 -4.57 -6.76
N LYS A 28 11.54 -4.40 -6.96
CA LYS A 28 12.34 -3.28 -6.43
C LYS A 28 11.82 -1.89 -6.81
N LEU A 29 11.10 -1.75 -7.93
CA LEU A 29 10.47 -0.51 -8.38
C LEU A 29 9.47 0.06 -7.36
N ALA A 30 8.92 -0.77 -6.47
CA ALA A 30 8.01 -0.35 -5.42
C ALA A 30 8.70 0.43 -4.27
N SER A 31 10.03 0.37 -4.18
CA SER A 31 10.81 1.04 -3.11
C SER A 31 10.70 2.55 -3.20
N ASP A 32 10.82 3.10 -4.40
CA ASP A 32 10.79 4.55 -4.61
C ASP A 32 9.40 5.11 -4.30
N SER A 33 8.35 4.40 -4.72
CA SER A 33 6.96 4.74 -4.38
C SER A 33 6.69 4.65 -2.87
N LEU A 34 7.23 3.66 -2.18
CA LEU A 34 7.12 3.57 -0.71
C LEU A 34 7.80 4.74 0.00
N HIS A 35 8.97 5.14 -0.48
CA HIS A 35 9.70 6.26 0.09
C HIS A 35 8.87 7.56 -0.01
N GLU A 36 8.28 7.83 -1.17
CA GLU A 36 7.41 8.99 -1.35
C GLU A 36 6.17 8.93 -0.46
N LEU A 37 5.55 7.75 -0.36
CA LEU A 37 4.37 7.54 0.49
C LEU A 37 4.67 7.69 1.97
N SER A 38 5.87 7.32 2.41
CA SER A 38 6.30 7.40 3.81
C SER A 38 6.23 8.84 4.34
N ASN A 39 6.45 9.83 3.49
CA ASN A 39 6.38 11.25 3.84
C ASN A 39 4.93 11.77 3.90
N LYS A 40 3.98 11.07 3.26
CA LYS A 40 2.57 11.50 3.12
C LYS A 40 1.62 10.72 4.03
N ILE A 41 2.00 9.52 4.46
CA ILE A 41 1.18 8.64 5.28
C ILE A 41 1.17 9.09 6.74
N SER A 42 -0.01 9.14 7.36
CA SER A 42 -0.12 9.46 8.79
C SER A 42 0.10 8.21 9.66
N ARG A 43 0.35 8.40 10.96
CA ARG A 43 0.47 7.29 11.92
C ARG A 43 -0.76 6.37 11.90
N GLN A 44 -1.96 6.93 11.79
CA GLN A 44 -3.20 6.15 11.72
C GLN A 44 -3.29 5.35 10.43
N GLN A 45 -2.95 5.96 9.29
CA GLN A 45 -2.92 5.27 8.01
C GLN A 45 -1.83 4.20 7.96
N MET A 46 -0.69 4.40 8.62
CA MET A 46 0.37 3.40 8.71
C MET A 46 -0.09 2.14 9.46
N GLU A 47 -0.85 2.29 10.55
CA GLU A 47 -1.40 1.15 11.27
C GLU A 47 -2.43 0.38 10.41
N ASP A 48 -3.28 1.09 9.69
CA ASP A 48 -4.19 0.49 8.71
C ASP A 48 -3.43 -0.21 7.58
N ALA A 49 -2.35 0.39 7.08
CA ALA A 49 -1.51 -0.15 6.02
C ALA A 49 -0.88 -1.48 6.45
N LYS A 50 -0.31 -1.51 7.67
CA LYS A 50 0.27 -2.73 8.26
C LYS A 50 -0.78 -3.81 8.41
N ARG A 51 -1.99 -3.47 8.88
CA ARG A 51 -3.09 -4.43 9.02
C ARG A 51 -3.49 -5.02 7.66
N ARG A 52 -3.62 -4.19 6.62
CA ARG A 52 -3.91 -4.63 5.24
C ARG A 52 -2.78 -5.47 4.66
N TYR A 53 -1.52 -5.08 4.85
CA TYR A 53 -0.34 -5.86 4.45
C TYR A 53 -0.37 -7.27 5.05
N GLN A 54 -0.65 -7.40 6.36
CA GLN A 54 -0.78 -8.71 7.01
C GLN A 54 -1.93 -9.53 6.41
N ASN A 55 -3.07 -8.91 6.12
CA ASN A 55 -4.19 -9.58 5.46
C ASN A 55 -3.80 -10.09 4.06
N TYR A 56 -3.13 -9.26 3.25
CA TYR A 56 -2.66 -9.65 1.92
C TYR A 56 -1.63 -10.77 1.99
N LYS A 57 -0.70 -10.71 2.94
CA LYS A 57 0.29 -11.77 3.17
C LYS A 57 -0.37 -13.09 3.55
N GLN A 58 -1.40 -13.06 4.40
CA GLN A 58 -2.17 -14.27 4.76
C GLN A 58 -2.90 -14.86 3.56
N ARG A 59 -3.54 -14.03 2.73
CA ARG A 59 -4.22 -14.48 1.51
C ARG A 59 -3.28 -15.06 0.46
N LEU A 60 -2.03 -14.63 0.45
CA LEU A 60 -1.00 -15.05 -0.51
C LEU A 60 -0.16 -16.25 -0.05
N LYS A 61 -0.35 -16.75 1.17
CA LYS A 61 0.23 -18.03 1.56
C LYS A 61 -0.46 -19.14 0.75
N PRO A 62 0.26 -19.90 -0.10
CA PRO A 62 -0.31 -21.12 -0.64
C PRO A 62 -0.65 -22.04 0.54
N ARG A 63 -1.84 -22.65 0.49
CA ARG A 63 -2.29 -23.63 1.47
C ARG A 63 -1.32 -24.80 1.60
#